data_AF-A0A7X0PBB6-F1
#
_entry.id   AF-A0A7X0PBB6-F1
#
_cell.length_a   1.000
_cell.length_b   1.000
_cell.length_c   1.000
_cell.angle_alpha   90.00
_cell.angle_beta   90.00
_cell.angle_gamma   90.00
#
_symmetry.space_group_name_H-M   'P 1'
#
loop_
_entity.id
_entity.type
_entity.pdbx_description
1 polymer ?
#
loop_
_entity_poly.entity_id
_entity_poly.type
_entity_poly.pdbx_seq_one_letter_code
_entity_poly.pdbx_strand_id
1 'polypeptide(L)'
;MLQLDREQIGHFSEMDLAGILDAGGWSAILPKSLSDSQLVCVSDQLRAMLWGEGTQGPDGTPNAAIAMALLLMAKSHPSPPANGELFEGSMQQLREVMMVLSVAADREIVNRLLNRPNDEESLTMLTGIEAIMDEASHPQRAKKSRTRPRAAV
;
A
#
# COMPACT_ATOMS: atom_id res chain seq x y z
N MET A 1 11.58 -3.22 20.10
CA MET A 1 10.63 -4.23 20.63
C MET A 1 9.24 -3.64 20.57
N LEU A 2 8.27 -4.37 19.99
CA LEU A 2 6.89 -3.92 19.87
C LEU A 2 6.24 -3.82 21.25
N GLN A 3 5.77 -2.62 21.63
CA GLN A 3 5.15 -2.33 22.91
C GLN A 3 3.69 -1.95 22.68
N LEU A 4 2.78 -2.87 22.97
CA LEU A 4 1.35 -2.61 22.93
C LEU A 4 0.69 -3.04 24.23
N ASP A 5 -0.07 -2.12 24.80
CA ASP A 5 -1.14 -2.50 25.71
C ASP A 5 -2.41 -2.76 24.90
N ARG A 6 -3.20 -3.77 25.25
CA ARG A 6 -4.40 -4.16 24.47
C ARG A 6 -5.44 -3.03 24.39
N GLU A 7 -5.43 -2.14 25.38
CA GLU A 7 -6.28 -0.94 25.44
C GLU A 7 -5.79 0.20 24.52
N GLN A 8 -4.57 0.11 24.00
CA GLN A 8 -3.93 1.10 23.12
C GLN A 8 -4.04 0.75 21.63
N ILE A 9 -4.60 -0.42 21.28
CA ILE A 9 -4.97 -0.75 19.90
C ILE A 9 -6.26 0.02 19.60
N GLY A 10 -6.09 1.32 19.37
CA GLY A 10 -7.16 2.26 19.09
C GLY A 10 -7.56 2.27 17.63
N HIS A 11 -8.17 3.37 17.21
CA HIS A 11 -8.49 3.64 15.82
C HIS A 11 -7.34 4.41 15.15
N PHE A 12 -7.03 4.10 13.89
CA PHE A 12 -6.13 4.92 13.08
C PHE A 12 -6.85 5.37 11.80
N SER A 13 -7.20 6.65 11.75
CA SER A 13 -8.03 7.26 10.71
C SER A 13 -7.22 8.00 9.66
N GLU A 14 -7.89 8.34 8.56
CA GLU A 14 -7.37 9.29 7.58
C GLU A 14 -6.97 10.64 8.19
N MET A 15 -7.67 11.13 9.22
CA MET A 15 -7.31 12.41 9.87
C MET A 15 -5.99 12.30 10.64
N ASP A 16 -5.77 11.17 11.29
CA ASP A 16 -4.50 10.89 11.98
C ASP A 16 -3.34 10.80 10.97
N LEU A 17 -3.61 10.18 9.82
CA LEU A 17 -2.65 10.08 8.72
C LEU A 17 -2.30 11.46 8.13
N ALA A 18 -3.27 12.36 7.98
CA ALA A 18 -3.04 13.73 7.54
C ALA A 18 -2.09 14.47 8.49
N GLY A 19 -2.30 14.33 9.82
CA GLY A 19 -1.39 14.91 10.81
C GLY A 19 0.05 14.37 10.72
N ILE A 20 0.22 13.09 10.42
CA ILE A 20 1.55 12.48 10.21
C ILE A 20 2.22 13.03 8.96
N LEU A 21 1.48 13.18 7.87
CA LEU A 21 1.98 13.76 6.62
C LEU A 21 2.43 15.20 6.81
N ASP A 22 1.66 16.01 7.52
CA ASP A 22 1.99 17.41 7.80
C ASP A 22 3.26 17.54 8.65
N ALA A 23 3.45 16.64 9.62
CA ALA A 23 4.58 16.70 10.55
C ALA A 23 5.88 16.10 9.98
N GLY A 24 5.79 15.00 9.23
CA GLY A 24 6.95 14.18 8.83
C GLY A 24 7.09 13.96 7.33
N GLY A 25 6.21 14.56 6.52
CA GLY A 25 6.17 14.37 5.09
C GLY A 25 5.86 12.93 4.69
N TRP A 26 6.13 12.61 3.42
CA TRP A 26 5.72 11.33 2.85
C TRP A 26 6.40 10.11 3.49
N SER A 27 7.68 10.20 3.88
CA SER A 27 8.39 9.07 4.51
C SER A 27 7.77 8.64 5.85
N ALA A 28 6.96 9.50 6.47
CA ALA A 28 6.31 9.23 7.75
C ALA A 28 5.14 8.25 7.63
N ILE A 29 4.61 8.00 6.43
CA ILE A 29 3.54 7.01 6.21
C ILE A 29 4.07 5.59 5.95
N LEU A 30 5.39 5.42 5.83
CA LEU A 30 5.97 4.09 5.61
C LEU A 30 5.79 3.23 6.86
N PRO A 31 5.57 1.91 6.74
CA PRO A 31 5.35 1.02 7.89
C PRO A 31 6.40 1.17 9.00
N LYS A 32 7.69 1.32 8.63
CA LYS A 32 8.79 1.51 9.59
C LYS A 32 8.70 2.79 10.40
N SER A 33 8.01 3.81 9.90
CA SER A 33 7.87 5.13 10.51
C SER A 33 6.64 5.25 11.40
N LEU A 34 5.70 4.31 11.31
CA LEU A 34 4.50 4.30 12.13
C LEU A 34 4.83 3.89 13.57
N SER A 35 4.06 4.39 14.55
CA SER A 35 4.08 3.82 15.90
C SER A 35 3.53 2.39 15.91
N ASP A 36 3.81 1.62 16.97
CA ASP A 36 3.38 0.22 17.06
C ASP A 36 1.86 0.06 16.95
N SER A 37 1.10 0.97 17.56
CA SER A 37 -0.37 0.94 17.50
C SER A 37 -0.87 1.23 16.09
N GLN A 38 -0.36 2.29 15.45
CA GLN A 38 -0.70 2.65 14.07
C GLN A 38 -0.38 1.51 13.10
N LEU A 39 0.78 0.89 13.25
CA LEU A 39 1.22 -0.22 12.40
C LEU A 39 0.28 -1.42 12.49
N VAL A 40 -0.12 -1.80 13.71
CA VAL A 40 -1.10 -2.90 13.91
C VAL A 40 -2.47 -2.53 13.34
N CYS A 41 -2.95 -1.31 13.57
CA CYS A 41 -4.21 -0.83 12.99
C CYS A 41 -4.19 -0.88 11.45
N VAL A 42 -3.10 -0.44 10.82
CA VAL A 42 -2.95 -0.50 9.35
C VAL A 42 -2.96 -1.94 8.86
N SER A 43 -2.21 -2.83 9.52
CA SER A 43 -2.22 -4.26 9.20
C SER A 43 -3.63 -4.86 9.25
N ASP A 44 -4.37 -4.59 10.33
CA ASP A 44 -5.73 -5.12 10.51
C ASP A 44 -6.72 -4.53 9.51
N GLN A 45 -6.65 -3.22 9.23
CA GLN A 45 -7.47 -2.58 8.20
C GLN A 45 -7.21 -3.17 6.81
N LEU A 46 -5.94 -3.36 6.43
CA LEU A 46 -5.57 -3.97 5.14
C LEU A 46 -6.10 -5.39 5.03
N ARG A 47 -5.94 -6.19 6.09
CA ARG A 47 -6.42 -7.56 6.15
C ARG A 47 -7.94 -7.65 6.01
N ALA A 48 -8.67 -6.80 6.74
CA ALA A 48 -10.13 -6.71 6.65
C ALA A 48 -10.56 -6.36 5.20
N MET A 49 -10.00 -5.28 4.63
CA MET A 49 -10.33 -4.85 3.27
C MET A 49 -9.99 -5.91 2.21
N LEU A 50 -8.87 -6.62 2.32
CA LEU A 50 -8.46 -7.67 1.40
C LEU A 50 -9.37 -8.92 1.47
N TRP A 51 -10.05 -9.15 2.61
CA TRP A 51 -11.07 -10.19 2.76
C TRP A 51 -12.50 -9.71 2.48
N GLY A 52 -12.68 -8.44 2.11
CA GLY A 52 -14.00 -7.86 1.87
C GLY A 52 -14.79 -7.55 3.14
N GLU A 53 -14.10 -7.48 4.28
CA GLU A 53 -14.66 -7.13 5.58
C GLU A 53 -14.34 -5.66 5.88
N GLY A 54 -15.34 -4.83 6.19
CA GLY A 54 -15.19 -3.49 6.78
C GLY A 54 -14.27 -2.49 6.05
N THR A 55 -14.85 -1.62 5.20
CA THR A 55 -14.16 -0.46 4.61
C THR A 55 -14.10 0.76 5.53
N GLN A 56 -14.67 0.66 6.74
CA GLN A 56 -14.75 1.73 7.73
C GLN A 56 -14.44 1.20 9.12
N GLY A 57 -13.92 2.07 9.98
CA GLY A 57 -13.73 1.78 11.39
C GLY A 57 -15.07 1.61 12.14
N PRO A 58 -15.03 1.18 13.42
CA PRO A 58 -16.21 0.98 14.26
C PRO A 58 -17.18 2.17 14.33
N ASP A 59 -16.72 3.39 14.07
CA ASP A 59 -17.52 4.63 14.09
C ASP A 59 -17.88 5.15 12.68
N GLY A 60 -17.67 4.34 11.62
CA GLY A 60 -17.88 4.76 10.23
C GLY A 60 -16.77 5.65 9.67
N THR A 61 -15.68 5.83 10.43
CA THR A 61 -14.52 6.63 10.07
C THR A 61 -13.73 5.99 8.92
N PRO A 62 -13.19 6.79 7.97
CA PRO A 62 -12.36 6.27 6.89
C PRO A 62 -11.08 5.61 7.42
N ASN A 63 -10.77 4.43 6.88
CA ASN A 63 -9.56 3.69 7.22
C ASN A 63 -8.30 4.42 6.71
N ALA A 64 -7.28 4.56 7.55
CA ALA A 64 -6.01 5.13 7.13
C ALA A 64 -5.32 4.27 6.05
N ALA A 65 -5.46 2.94 6.13
CA ALA A 65 -4.79 2.01 5.23
C ALA A 65 -5.11 2.23 3.74
N ILE A 66 -6.35 2.55 3.38
CA ILE A 66 -6.70 2.81 1.98
C ILE A 66 -6.14 4.14 1.50
N ALA A 67 -6.18 5.18 2.35
CA ALA A 67 -5.56 6.46 2.05
C ALA A 67 -4.04 6.31 1.86
N MET A 68 -3.38 5.52 2.72
CA MET A 68 -1.97 5.18 2.56
C MET A 68 -1.69 4.50 1.22
N ALA A 69 -2.47 3.48 0.84
CA ALA A 69 -2.30 2.79 -0.43
C ALA A 69 -2.42 3.76 -1.63
N LEU A 70 -3.44 4.63 -1.62
CA LEU A 70 -3.64 5.64 -2.68
C LEU A 70 -2.49 6.65 -2.74
N LEU A 71 -2.00 7.12 -1.60
CA LEU A 71 -0.85 8.03 -1.54
C LEU A 71 0.43 7.39 -2.06
N LEU A 72 0.65 6.10 -1.76
CA LEU A 72 1.80 5.34 -2.27
C LEU A 72 1.69 5.12 -3.79
N MET A 73 0.48 4.84 -4.30
CA MET A 73 0.23 4.75 -5.73
C MET A 73 0.49 6.08 -6.44
N ALA A 74 -0.04 7.18 -5.90
CA ALA A 74 0.16 8.52 -6.48
C ALA A 74 1.64 8.91 -6.49
N LYS A 75 2.39 8.56 -5.43
CA LYS A 75 3.83 8.81 -5.35
C LYS A 75 4.65 7.98 -6.35
N SER A 76 4.25 6.74 -6.57
CA SER A 76 4.95 5.79 -7.42
C SER A 76 4.48 5.82 -8.87
N HIS A 77 3.55 6.72 -9.20
CA HIS A 77 3.04 6.88 -10.54
C HIS A 77 4.14 7.49 -11.44
N PRO A 78 4.40 6.91 -12.63
CA PRO A 78 5.49 7.35 -13.50
C PRO A 78 5.29 8.79 -14.03
N SER A 79 4.04 9.20 -14.18
CA SER A 79 3.63 10.58 -14.48
C SER A 79 2.83 11.13 -13.30
N PRO A 80 3.47 11.59 -12.22
CA PRO A 80 2.73 12.11 -11.08
C PRO A 80 1.81 13.24 -11.55
N PRO A 81 0.53 13.25 -11.15
CA PRO A 81 -0.44 14.22 -11.65
C PRO A 81 0.07 15.64 -11.39
N ALA A 82 0.12 16.47 -12.44
CA ALA A 82 0.40 17.89 -12.26
C ALA A 82 -0.73 18.53 -11.44
N ASN A 83 -0.46 19.65 -10.75
CA ASN A 83 -1.44 20.31 -9.88
C ASN A 83 -2.84 20.41 -10.53
N GLY A 84 -3.82 19.68 -9.99
CA GLY A 84 -5.20 19.67 -10.46
C GLY A 84 -5.57 18.55 -11.45
N GLU A 85 -4.63 17.71 -11.85
CA GLU A 85 -4.91 16.50 -12.64
C GLU A 85 -5.44 15.36 -11.76
N LEU A 86 -6.36 14.58 -12.32
CA LEU A 86 -6.87 13.38 -11.66
C LEU A 86 -5.79 12.31 -11.65
N PHE A 87 -5.56 11.72 -10.47
CA PHE A 87 -4.80 10.48 -10.35
C PHE A 87 -5.58 9.35 -11.01
N GLU A 88 -5.00 8.73 -12.05
CA GLU A 88 -5.61 7.61 -12.75
C GLU A 88 -4.97 6.29 -12.28
N GLY A 89 -5.79 5.42 -11.71
CA GLY A 89 -5.35 4.12 -11.21
C GLY A 89 -6.50 3.11 -11.26
N SER A 90 -6.20 1.87 -11.62
CA SER A 90 -7.19 0.80 -11.64
C SER A 90 -7.43 0.22 -10.25
N MET A 91 -8.62 -0.33 -10.01
CA MET A 91 -8.93 -1.06 -8.78
C MET A 91 -8.04 -2.30 -8.60
N GLN A 92 -7.55 -2.89 -9.70
CA GLN A 92 -6.59 -3.99 -9.65
C GLN A 92 -5.25 -3.53 -9.06
N GLN A 93 -4.72 -2.39 -9.52
CA GLN A 93 -3.49 -1.82 -8.97
C GLN A 93 -3.66 -1.44 -7.50
N LEU A 94 -4.80 -0.85 -7.12
CA LEU A 94 -5.09 -0.56 -5.71
C LEU A 94 -5.05 -1.83 -4.86
N ARG A 95 -5.67 -2.92 -5.33
CA ARG A 95 -5.62 -4.21 -4.64
C ARG A 95 -4.20 -4.76 -4.52
N GLU A 96 -3.40 -4.67 -5.58
CA GLU A 96 -2.01 -5.14 -5.57
C GLU A 96 -1.13 -4.33 -4.62
N VAL A 97 -1.28 -3.00 -4.61
CA VAL A 97 -0.57 -2.13 -3.67
C VAL A 97 -1.00 -2.40 -2.24
N MET A 98 -2.29 -2.61 -1.98
CA MET A 98 -2.77 -3.01 -0.64
C MET A 98 -2.16 -4.36 -0.20
N MET A 99 -1.98 -5.33 -1.11
CA MET A 99 -1.30 -6.59 -0.78
C MET A 99 0.18 -6.36 -0.45
N VAL A 100 0.89 -5.55 -1.23
CA VAL A 100 2.31 -5.21 -0.95
C VAL A 100 2.44 -4.49 0.39
N LEU A 101 1.58 -3.52 0.66
CA LEU A 101 1.56 -2.78 1.92
C LEU A 101 1.21 -3.69 3.10
N SER A 102 0.28 -4.63 2.93
CA SER A 102 -0.11 -5.61 3.95
C SER A 102 1.09 -6.49 4.35
N VAL A 103 1.82 -7.01 3.36
CA VAL A 103 3.04 -7.80 3.60
C VAL A 103 4.13 -6.96 4.26
N ALA A 104 4.31 -5.69 3.86
CA ALA A 104 5.29 -4.81 4.45
C ALA A 104 4.97 -4.46 5.91
N ALA A 105 3.68 -4.24 6.23
CA ALA A 105 3.22 -4.00 7.60
C ALA A 105 3.43 -5.24 8.48
N ASP A 106 3.02 -6.42 8.01
CA ASP A 106 3.22 -7.69 8.73
C ASP A 106 4.72 -7.95 9.00
N ARG A 107 5.59 -7.70 8.01
CA ARG A 107 7.05 -7.84 8.18
C ARG A 107 7.61 -6.87 9.19
N GLU A 108 7.20 -5.61 9.16
CA GLU A 108 7.67 -4.62 10.13
C GLU A 108 7.23 -4.99 11.56
N ILE A 109 6.00 -5.49 11.73
CA ILE A 109 5.53 -6.03 13.02
C ILE A 109 6.47 -7.13 13.50
N VAL A 110 6.79 -8.10 12.64
CA VAL A 110 7.71 -9.20 12.96
C VAL A 110 9.12 -8.68 13.28
N ASN A 111 9.64 -7.73 12.51
CA ASN A 111 10.94 -7.12 12.75
C ASN A 111 11.01 -6.45 14.12
N ARG A 112 9.97 -5.70 14.51
CA ARG A 112 9.87 -5.06 15.83
C ARG A 112 9.74 -6.06 16.96
N LEU A 113 8.98 -7.15 16.75
CA LEU A 113 8.88 -8.25 17.71
C LEU A 113 10.24 -8.94 17.92
N LEU A 114 11.00 -9.14 16.84
CA LEU A 114 12.32 -9.79 16.87
C LEU A 114 13.49 -8.82 17.15
N ASN A 115 13.20 -7.52 17.32
CA ASN A 115 14.18 -6.46 17.52
C ASN A 115 15.26 -6.39 16.43
N ARG A 116 14.86 -6.58 15.16
CA ARG A 116 15.73 -6.52 13.98
C ARG A 116 15.48 -5.22 13.21
N PRO A 117 16.46 -4.30 13.09
CA PRO A 117 16.31 -3.13 12.22
C PRO A 117 16.31 -3.57 10.74
N ASN A 118 15.47 -2.94 9.92
CA ASN A 118 15.39 -3.29 8.49
C ASN A 118 15.05 -2.09 7.59
N ASP A 119 16.09 -1.37 7.15
CA ASP A 119 15.91 -0.23 6.24
C ASP A 119 15.69 -0.64 4.78
N GLU A 120 16.14 -1.82 4.37
CA GLU A 120 16.04 -2.30 2.97
C GLU A 120 14.63 -2.72 2.57
N GLU A 121 13.79 -3.10 3.53
CA GLU A 121 12.42 -3.56 3.26
C GLU A 121 11.49 -2.45 2.78
N SER A 122 11.67 -1.23 3.28
CA SER A 122 10.89 -0.07 2.79
C SER A 122 11.21 0.22 1.32
N LEU A 123 12.47 0.11 0.91
CA LEU A 123 12.87 0.29 -0.49
C LEU A 123 12.28 -0.82 -1.37
N THR A 124 12.37 -2.07 -0.91
CA THR A 124 11.80 -3.23 -1.62
C THR A 124 10.29 -3.08 -1.84
N MET A 125 9.57 -2.61 -0.82
CA MET A 125 8.14 -2.31 -0.92
C MET A 125 7.87 -1.26 -2.00
N LEU A 126 8.61 -0.14 -1.96
CA LEU A 126 8.40 0.97 -2.90
C LEU A 126 8.70 0.58 -4.33
N THR A 127 9.80 -0.14 -4.58
CA THR A 127 10.11 -0.67 -5.92
C THR A 127 9.04 -1.65 -6.41
N GLY A 128 8.46 -2.44 -5.51
CA GLY A 128 7.31 -3.31 -5.84
C GLY A 128 6.08 -2.51 -6.26
N ILE A 129 5.80 -1.39 -5.59
CA ILE A 129 4.68 -0.50 -5.93
C ILE A 129 4.94 0.22 -7.26
N GLU A 130 6.15 0.72 -7.49
CA GLU A 130 6.55 1.32 -8.77
C GLU A 130 6.33 0.36 -9.94
N ALA A 131 6.72 -0.91 -9.79
CA ALA A 131 6.49 -1.94 -10.81
C ALA A 131 4.99 -2.15 -11.12
N ILE A 132 4.13 -2.16 -10.10
CA ILE A 132 2.66 -2.26 -10.27
C ILE A 132 2.11 -1.05 -11.03
N MET A 133 2.63 0.15 -10.75
CA MET A 133 2.19 1.37 -11.42
C MET A 133 2.67 1.44 -12.88
N ASP A 134 3.85 0.89 -13.18
CA ASP A 134 4.42 0.85 -14.53
C ASP A 134 3.77 -0.23 -15.43
N GLU A 135 3.47 -1.42 -14.89
CA GLU A 135 2.88 -2.52 -15.66
C GLU A 135 1.52 -2.15 -16.29
N ALA A 136 0.73 -1.31 -15.62
CA ALA A 136 -0.54 -0.81 -16.17
C ALA A 136 -0.36 0.30 -17.22
N SER A 137 0.75 1.05 -17.16
CA SER A 137 1.09 2.10 -18.12
C SER A 137 1.51 1.51 -19.48
N HIS A 138 1.85 0.22 -19.53
CA HIS A 138 2.20 -0.52 -20.75
C HIS A 138 1.42 -1.85 -20.90
N PRO A 139 0.14 -1.82 -21.30
CA PRO A 139 -0.69 -3.02 -21.46
C PRO A 139 -0.34 -3.88 -22.70
N GLN A 140 0.90 -3.87 -23.22
CA GLN A 140 1.29 -4.64 -24.40
C GLN A 140 2.58 -5.43 -24.25
N ARG A 141 2.44 -6.68 -23.75
CA ARG A 141 3.14 -7.82 -24.35
C ARG A 141 2.41 -9.15 -24.21
N ALA A 142 1.08 -9.16 -24.37
CA ALA A 142 0.34 -10.39 -24.60
C ALA A 142 -0.19 -10.46 -26.04
N LYS A 143 0.03 -11.62 -26.67
CA LYS A 143 -0.44 -12.09 -28.00
C LYS A 143 0.47 -11.79 -29.20
N LYS A 144 1.62 -12.49 -29.28
CA LYS A 144 2.04 -13.01 -30.59
C LYS A 144 1.13 -14.19 -30.95
N SER A 145 0.08 -13.90 -31.71
CA SER A 145 -0.67 -14.86 -32.50
C SER A 145 0.30 -15.74 -33.29
N ARG A 146 0.40 -17.03 -32.96
CA ARG A 146 0.96 -18.05 -33.86
C ARG A 146 -0.01 -18.22 -35.03
N THR A 147 0.09 -17.33 -36.01
CA THR A 147 -0.46 -17.55 -37.34
C THR A 147 0.34 -18.70 -37.95
N ARG A 148 -0.20 -19.93 -37.89
CA ARG A 148 0.34 -21.03 -38.70
C ARG A 148 -0.05 -20.78 -40.16
N PRO A 149 0.90 -20.79 -41.10
CA PRO A 149 0.57 -20.66 -42.51
C PRO A 149 -0.21 -21.89 -42.99
N ARG A 150 -1.25 -21.66 -43.81
CA ARG A 150 -1.88 -22.68 -44.65
C ARG A 150 -0.81 -23.23 -45.59
N ALA A 151 -0.52 -24.52 -45.49
CA ALA A 151 0.12 -25.23 -46.58
C ALA A 151 -0.96 -25.49 -47.64
N ALA A 152 -0.76 -24.90 -48.81
CA ALA A 152 -1.38 -25.32 -50.05
C ALA A 152 -0.43 -26.30 -50.77
N VAL A 153 -1.03 -27.09 -51.67
CA VAL A 153 -0.49 -28.16 -52.53
C VAL A 153 -0.61 -29.56 -51.92
#